data_AF-A0A453TAU5-F1
#
_entry.id   AF-A0A453TAU5-F1
#
_cell.length_a   1.000
_cell.length_b   1.000
_cell.length_c   1.000
_cell.angle_alpha   90.00
_cell.angle_beta   90.00
_cell.angle_gamma   90.00
#
_symmetry.space_group_name_H-M   'P 1'
#
loop_
_entity.id
_entity.type
_entity.pdbx_description
1 polymer ?
#
loop_
_entity_poly.entity_id
_entity_poly.type
_entity_poly.pdbx_seq_one_letter_code
_entity_poly.pdbx_strand_id
1 'polypeptide(L)' 'TAGVFMIARCSPLFEYSPTALIVITFAGAMTSFLAATTGILQNDLKRVIAYSTCSQLGYMIFACGIS' A
#
# COMPACT_ATOMS: atom_id res chain seq x y z
N THR A 1 1.63 8.05 5.41
CA THR A 1 2.89 8.48 4.78
C THR A 1 4.13 8.07 5.58
N ALA A 2 4.13 8.16 6.91
CA ALA A 2 5.27 7.73 7.74
C ALA A 2 5.73 6.28 7.47
N GLY A 3 4.80 5.34 7.29
CA GLY A 3 5.13 3.95 6.94
C GLY A 3 5.88 3.80 5.61
N VAL A 4 5.42 4.48 4.55
CA VAL A 4 6.08 4.47 3.23
C VAL A 4 7.49 5.07 3.33
N PHE A 5 7.66 6.15 4.09
CA PHE A 5 8.97 6.77 4.30
C PHE A 5 9.97 5.83 4.99
N MET A 6 9.52 5.08 6.00
CA MET A 6 10.36 4.10 6.69
C MET A 6 10.79 2.98 5.73
N ILE A 7 9.87 2.44 4.93
CA ILE A 7 10.18 1.38 3.94
C ILE A 7 11.20 1.91 2.92
N ALA A 8 11.01 3.12 2.40
CA ALA A 8 11.94 3.74 1.47
C ALA A 8 13.34 3.96 2.09
N ARG A 9 13.42 4.30 3.38
CA ARG A 9 14.70 4.42 4.10
C ARG A 9 15.38 3.09 4.36
N CYS A 10 14.59 2.03 4.54
CA CYS A 10 15.06 0.66 4.70
C CYS A 10 15.21 -0.09 3.36
N SER A 11 15.01 0.57 2.21
CA SER A 11 15.23 0.01 0.86
C SER A 11 16.51 -0.82 0.73
N PRO A 12 17.71 -0.34 1.16
CA PRO A 12 18.93 -1.13 1.04
C PRO A 12 18.94 -2.39 1.92
N LEU A 13 18.10 -2.48 2.97
CA LEU A 13 17.95 -3.72 3.76
C LEU A 13 16.99 -4.71 3.09
N PHE A 14 15.95 -4.21 2.41
CA PHE A 14 14.95 -5.04 1.75
C PHE A 14 15.46 -5.67 0.45
N GLU A 15 16.39 -5.03 -0.27
CA GLU A 15 17.04 -5.62 -1.46
C GLU A 15 17.79 -6.94 -1.15
N TYR A 16 18.32 -7.11 0.06
CA TYR A 16 19.01 -8.35 0.45
C TYR A 16 18.05 -9.49 0.81
N SER A 17 16.74 -9.23 0.92
CA SER A 17 15.74 -10.22 1.32
C SER A 17 14.58 -10.26 0.33
N PRO A 18 14.66 -11.08 -0.74
CA PRO A 18 13.63 -11.16 -1.76
C PRO A 18 12.28 -11.65 -1.19
N THR A 19 12.29 -12.44 -0.11
CA THR A 19 11.07 -12.88 0.56
C THR A 19 10.31 -11.73 1.21
N ALA A 20 11.02 -10.76 1.81
CA ALA A 20 10.42 -9.58 2.42
C ALA A 20 9.78 -8.66 1.36
N LEU A 21 10.45 -8.46 0.22
CA LEU A 21 9.93 -7.68 -0.91
C LEU A 21 8.63 -8.28 -1.47
N ILE A 22 8.57 -9.60 -1.63
CA ILE A 22 7.37 -10.30 -2.10
C ILE A 22 6.20 -10.09 -1.12
N VAL A 23 6.44 -10.19 0.18
CA VAL A 23 5.40 -9.99 1.21
C VAL A 23 4.88 -8.55 1.16
N ILE A 24 5.76 -7.56 1.08
CA ILE A 24 5.38 -6.13 1.02
C ILE A 24 4.56 -5.84 -0.25
N THR A 25 5.00 -6.38 -1.39
CA THR A 25 4.30 -6.24 -2.66
C THR A 25 2.90 -6.85 -2.58
N PHE A 26 2.78 -8.09 -2.09
CA PHE A 26 1.49 -8.77 -2.01
C PHE A 26 0.55 -8.10 -1.01
N ALA A 27 1.07 -7.69 0.16
CA ALA A 27 0.29 -6.98 1.17
C ALA A 27 -0.20 -5.61 0.66
N GLY A 28 0.66 -4.86 -0.04
CA GLY A 28 0.30 -3.57 -0.64
C GLY A 28 -0.79 -3.70 -1.71
N ALA A 29 -0.65 -4.68 -2.61
CA ALA A 29 -1.64 -4.96 -3.65
C ALA A 29 -2.99 -5.41 -3.08
N MET A 30 -2.97 -6.30 -2.08
CA MET A 30 -4.20 -6.79 -1.46
C MET A 30 -4.92 -5.67 -0.70
N THR A 31 -4.18 -4.80 -0.02
CA THR A 31 -4.74 -3.65 0.70
C THR A 31 -5.34 -2.62 -0.27
N SER A 32 -4.65 -2.30 -1.37
CA SER A 32 -5.15 -1.33 -2.35
C SER A 32 -6.42 -1.83 -3.06
N PHE A 33 -6.47 -3.12 -3.37
CA PHE A 33 -7.63 -3.76 -3.97
C PHE A 33 -8.83 -3.76 -3.01
N LEU A 34 -8.65 -4.23 -1.77
CA LEU A 34 -9.72 -4.25 -0.78
C LEU A 34 -10.26 -2.85 -0.48
N ALA A 35 -9.38 -1.87 -0.28
CA ALA A 35 -9.78 -0.49 -0.03
C ALA A 35 -10.55 0.13 -1.21
N ALA A 36 -10.16 -0.18 -2.45
CA ALA A 36 -10.87 0.27 -3.64
C ALA A 36 -12.26 -0.38 -3.78
N THR A 37 -12.35 -1.71 -3.57
CA THR A 37 -13.63 -2.42 -3.64
C THR A 37 -14.60 -1.95 -2.56
N THR A 38 -14.14 -1.74 -1.32
CA THR A 38 -15.00 -1.20 -0.27
C THR A 38 -15.43 0.23 -0.57
N GLY A 39 -14.53 1.06 -1.11
CA GLY A 39 -14.80 2.46 -1.44
C GLY A 39 -15.94 2.67 -2.43
N ILE A 40 -16.15 1.73 -3.37
CA ILE A 40 -17.27 1.77 -4.33
C ILE A 40 -18.62 1.58 -3.64
N LEU A 41 -18.67 0.81 -2.55
CA LEU A 41 -19.89 0.49 -1.82
C LEU A 41 -20.26 1.55 -0.77
N GLN A 42 -19.46 2.60 -0.59
CA GLN A 42 -19.77 3.67 0.34
C GLN A 42 -20.69 4.75 -0.25
N ASN A 43 -21.78 5.03 0.45
CA ASN A 43 -22.75 6.07 0.10
C ASN A 43 -22.35 7.49 0.59
N ASP A 44 -21.40 7.58 1.52
CA ASP A 44 -20.91 8.85 2.06
C ASP A 44 -19.65 9.33 1.34
N LEU A 45 -19.69 10.52 0.71
CA LEU A 45 -18.56 11.10 -0.01
C LEU A 45 -17.28 11.19 0.83
N LYS A 46 -17.37 11.57 2.12
CA LYS A 46 -16.21 11.65 3.02
C LYS A 46 -15.54 10.29 3.21
N ARG A 47 -16.33 9.21 3.29
CA ARG A 47 -15.79 7.87 3.42
C ARG A 47 -15.15 7.40 2.12
N VAL A 48 -15.76 7.68 0.97
CA VAL A 48 -15.17 7.38 -0.34
C VAL A 48 -13.76 7.99 -0.48
N ILE A 49 -13.58 9.26 -0.06
CA ILE A 49 -12.28 9.94 -0.08
C ILE A 49 -11.28 9.34 0.93
N ALA A 50 -11.76 8.91 2.10
CA ALA A 50 -10.92 8.21 3.08
C ALA A 50 -10.44 6.84 2.55
N TYR A 51 -11.29 6.10 1.84
CA TYR A 51 -10.91 4.83 1.23
C TYR A 51 -10.03 5.00 0.00
N SER A 52 -10.22 6.06 -0.79
CA SER A 52 -9.32 6.36 -1.91
C SER A 52 -7.91 6.70 -1.44
N THR A 53 -7.76 7.49 -0.38
CA THR A 53 -6.44 7.74 0.23
C THR A 53 -5.82 6.48 0.83
N CYS A 54 -6.60 5.59 1.43
CA CYS A 54 -6.13 4.30 1.91
C CYS A 54 -5.61 3.40 0.76
N SER A 55 -6.35 3.32 -0.34
CA SER A 55 -5.94 2.58 -1.53
C SER A 55 -4.66 3.17 -2.16
N GLN A 56 -4.56 4.50 -2.19
CA GLN A 56 -3.39 5.21 -2.71
C GLN A 56 -2.13 4.97 -1.85
N LEU A 57 -2.28 4.91 -0.52
CA LEU A 57 -1.19 4.49 0.38
C LEU A 57 -0.78 3.03 0.14
N GLY A 58 -1.74 2.12 -0.07
CA GLY A 58 -1.47 0.73 -0.44
C GLY A 58 -0.68 0.62 -1.75
N TYR A 59 -1.01 1.44 -2.75
CA TYR A 59 -0.26 1.54 -4.00
C TYR A 59 1.19 2.03 -3.81
N MET A 60 1.42 2.98 -2.91
CA MET A 60 2.78 3.44 -2.60
C MET A 60 3.63 2.34 -1.95
N ILE A 61 3.01 1.51 -1.08
CA ILE A 61 3.68 0.37 -0.43
C ILE A 61 4.00 -0.71 -1.47
N PHE A 62 3.07 -0.99 -2.38
CA PHE A 62 3.29 -1.90 -3.51
C PHE A 62 4.47 -1.47 -4.39
N ALA A 63 4.56 -0.19 -4.74
CA ALA A 63 5.67 0.34 -5.53
C ALA A 63 7.03 0.17 -4.83
N CYS A 64 7.09 0.39 -3.52
CA CYS A 64 8.29 0.13 -2.70
C CYS A 64 8.67 -1.36 -2.63
N GLY A 65 7.72 -2.28 -2.79
CA GLY A 65 8.01 -3.73 -2.76
C GLY A 65 8.56 -4.28 -4.08
N ILE A 66 8.39 -3.56 -5.19
CA ILE A 66 8.94 -3.90 -6.52
C ILE A 66 10.36 -3.37 -6.70
N SER A 67 10.75 -2.38 -5.88
CA SER A 67 12.06 -1.74 -5.91
C SER A 67 13.07 -2.54 -5.11
#